data_AF-A0A6G2FW47-F1
#
_entry.id   AF-A0A6G2FW47-F1
#
_cell.length_a   1.000
_cell.length_b   1.000
_cell.length_c   1.000
_cell.angle_alpha   90.00
_cell.angle_beta   90.00
_cell.angle_gamma   90.00
#
_symmetry.space_group_name_H-M   'P 1'
#
loop_
_entity.id
_entity.type
_entity.pdbx_description
1 polymer ?
#
loop_
_entity_poly.entity_id
_entity_poly.type
_entity_poly.pdbx_seq_one_letter_code
_entity_poly.pdbx_strand_id
1 'polypeptide(L)'
;MTDLIESMRTSASKRVSSDIVAVLDRIEDCVKEISREFERWDDPYARGPGLYFVVERESVAEFTDPMGTNRWPVEDCASVFDETDALLEAARGVAFSCDGAVVIHNDGTIQEEMVRVDQLPTAERARGDELPYAGWMGTRHMSALETATRKEVVAAITLSEEDGRVTTFTDVGFEDYRRTRDDEDERATD
;
A
#
# COMPACT_ATOMS: atom_id res chain seq x y z
N MET A 1 21.44 -30.89 18.18
CA MET A 1 21.73 -30.04 16.99
C MET A 1 20.46 -29.54 16.30
N THR A 2 19.27 -29.99 16.73
CA THR A 2 17.96 -29.53 16.23
C THR A 2 17.50 -28.20 16.86
N ASP A 3 17.82 -27.96 18.15
CA ASP A 3 17.45 -26.72 18.87
C ASP A 3 18.00 -25.42 18.27
N LEU A 4 19.21 -25.46 17.68
CA LEU A 4 19.83 -24.25 17.14
C LEU A 4 19.14 -23.80 15.84
N ILE A 5 18.72 -24.74 15.00
CA ILE A 5 18.05 -24.45 13.72
C ILE A 5 16.64 -23.93 13.98
N GLU A 6 15.93 -24.48 14.96
CA GLU A 6 14.59 -24.02 15.35
C GLU A 6 14.61 -22.65 16.04
N SER A 7 15.60 -22.39 16.89
CA SER A 7 15.85 -21.07 17.48
C SER A 7 16.22 -20.01 16.45
N MET A 8 17.06 -20.35 15.47
CA MET A 8 17.41 -19.46 14.36
C MET A 8 16.21 -19.20 13.43
N ARG A 9 15.38 -20.22 13.14
CA ARG A 9 14.14 -20.05 12.36
C ARG A 9 13.12 -19.17 13.07
N THR A 10 12.94 -19.35 14.37
CA THR A 10 12.02 -18.52 15.17
C THR A 10 12.52 -17.07 15.26
N SER A 11 13.83 -16.87 15.45
CA SER A 11 14.43 -15.53 15.50
C SER A 11 14.40 -14.84 14.15
N ALA A 12 14.69 -15.56 13.06
CA ALA A 12 14.59 -15.05 11.70
C ALA A 12 13.15 -14.70 11.34
N SER A 13 12.19 -15.57 11.66
CA SER A 13 10.75 -15.29 11.46
C SER A 13 10.30 -14.06 12.23
N LYS A 14 10.75 -13.90 13.49
CA LYS A 14 10.41 -12.74 14.31
C LYS A 14 11.05 -11.44 13.77
N ARG A 15 12.27 -11.52 13.23
CA ARG A 15 12.96 -10.39 12.63
C ARG A 15 12.27 -9.96 11.33
N VAL A 16 11.97 -10.92 10.45
CA VAL A 16 11.18 -10.70 9.23
C VAL A 16 9.83 -10.06 9.56
N SER A 17 9.15 -10.52 10.61
CA SER A 17 7.90 -9.87 11.06
C SER A 17 8.10 -8.43 11.53
N SER A 18 9.21 -8.11 12.20
CA SER A 18 9.51 -6.74 12.64
C SER A 18 9.90 -5.82 11.49
N ASP A 19 10.64 -6.33 10.51
CA ASP A 19 11.09 -5.58 9.34
C ASP A 19 9.88 -5.27 8.44
N ILE A 20 8.97 -6.22 8.27
CA ILE A 20 7.70 -6.03 7.54
C ILE A 20 6.83 -4.96 8.22
N VAL A 21 6.70 -4.99 9.56
CA VAL A 21 5.93 -3.96 10.27
C VAL A 21 6.53 -2.57 10.03
N ALA A 22 7.87 -2.45 10.06
CA ALA A 22 8.53 -1.19 9.77
C ALA A 22 8.32 -0.72 8.31
N VAL A 23 8.25 -1.63 7.34
CA VAL A 23 7.88 -1.32 5.95
C VAL A 23 6.44 -0.77 5.89
N LEU A 24 5.49 -1.45 6.53
CA LEU A 24 4.07 -1.06 6.51
C LEU A 24 3.86 0.30 7.17
N ASP A 25 4.41 0.51 8.37
CA ASP A 25 4.32 1.77 9.10
C ASP A 25 4.86 2.92 8.25
N ARG A 26 5.99 2.70 7.57
CA ARG A 26 6.66 3.71 6.75
C ARG A 26 5.84 4.11 5.52
N ILE A 27 5.22 3.15 4.85
CA ILE A 27 4.33 3.42 3.71
C ILE A 27 3.07 4.13 4.19
N GLU A 28 2.46 3.65 5.28
CA GLU A 28 1.23 4.21 5.82
C GLU A 28 1.41 5.67 6.25
N ASP A 29 2.50 5.99 6.97
CA ASP A 29 2.84 7.35 7.37
C ASP A 29 3.04 8.27 6.16
N CYS A 30 3.77 7.81 5.14
CA CYS A 30 3.97 8.56 3.90
C CYS A 30 2.64 8.88 3.20
N VAL A 31 1.78 7.87 3.05
CA VAL A 31 0.49 8.01 2.38
C VAL A 31 -0.47 8.90 3.17
N LYS A 32 -0.47 8.78 4.51
CA LYS A 32 -1.22 9.67 5.40
C LYS A 32 -0.77 11.12 5.28
N GLU A 33 0.53 11.38 5.18
CA GLU A 33 1.04 12.74 5.00
C GLU A 33 0.59 13.33 3.65
N ILE A 34 0.67 12.57 2.55
CA ILE A 34 0.15 13.02 1.23
C ILE A 34 -1.35 13.32 1.30
N SER A 35 -2.13 12.47 1.97
CA SER A 35 -3.56 12.70 2.18
C SER A 35 -3.83 14.00 2.95
N ARG A 36 -3.11 14.23 4.05
CA ARG A 36 -3.26 15.41 4.90
C ARG A 36 -2.88 16.71 4.20
N GLU A 37 -1.82 16.70 3.41
CA GLU A 37 -1.34 17.90 2.73
C GLU A 37 -2.20 18.32 1.53
N PHE A 38 -3.03 17.43 0.99
CA PHE A 38 -3.95 17.81 -0.07
C PHE A 38 -5.18 18.53 0.50
N GLU A 39 -5.35 19.80 0.16
CA GLU A 39 -6.40 20.65 0.75
C GLU A 39 -7.72 20.63 -0.02
N ARG A 40 -7.76 20.06 -1.24
CA ARG A 40 -8.90 20.18 -2.17
C ARG A 40 -9.82 18.95 -2.19
N TRP A 41 -9.88 18.18 -1.10
CA TRP A 41 -10.80 17.03 -1.00
C TRP A 41 -12.28 17.41 -1.11
N ASP A 42 -12.67 18.61 -0.69
CA ASP A 42 -14.04 19.11 -0.80
C ASP A 42 -14.37 19.74 -2.16
N ASP A 43 -13.41 19.81 -3.09
CA ASP A 43 -13.61 20.39 -4.42
C ASP A 43 -14.05 19.31 -5.43
N PRO A 44 -15.29 19.35 -5.93
CA PRO A 44 -15.82 18.32 -6.84
C PRO A 44 -15.14 18.31 -8.22
N TYR A 45 -14.28 19.29 -8.53
CA TYR A 45 -13.52 19.36 -9.78
C TYR A 45 -12.03 19.08 -9.59
N ALA A 46 -11.56 18.95 -8.35
CA ALA A 46 -10.17 18.59 -8.08
C ALA A 46 -9.98 17.08 -8.24
N ARG A 47 -8.85 16.69 -8.83
CA ARG A 47 -8.39 15.31 -8.81
C ARG A 47 -7.42 15.15 -7.65
N GLY A 48 -7.77 14.33 -6.68
CA GLY A 48 -6.88 14.02 -5.56
C GLY A 48 -5.69 13.14 -5.98
N PRO A 49 -4.64 13.08 -5.15
CA PRO A 49 -3.58 12.09 -5.30
C PRO A 49 -4.12 10.66 -5.12
N GLY A 50 -3.63 9.72 -5.92
CA GLY A 50 -4.02 8.31 -5.88
C GLY A 50 -2.81 7.38 -5.82
N LEU A 51 -2.77 6.51 -4.82
CA LEU A 51 -1.67 5.54 -4.65
C LEU A 51 -2.22 4.15 -4.43
N TYR A 52 -1.44 3.16 -4.85
CA TYR A 52 -1.69 1.76 -4.61
C TYR A 52 -0.33 1.06 -4.42
N PHE A 53 -0.05 0.60 -3.20
CA PHE A 53 1.13 -0.20 -2.89
C PHE A 53 0.72 -1.65 -2.65
N VAL A 54 1.58 -2.58 -3.08
CA VAL A 54 1.49 -4.01 -2.77
C VAL A 54 2.79 -4.43 -2.11
N VAL A 55 2.73 -4.82 -0.85
CA VAL A 55 3.88 -5.37 -0.13
C VAL A 55 3.87 -6.87 -0.29
N GLU A 56 4.89 -7.40 -0.96
CA GLU A 56 4.96 -8.81 -1.30
C GLU A 56 5.68 -9.64 -0.22
N ARG A 57 5.13 -10.83 0.04
CA ARG A 57 5.74 -11.90 0.82
C ARG A 57 6.57 -12.81 -0.09
N GLU A 58 5.99 -13.15 -1.23
CA GLU A 58 6.58 -13.91 -2.34
C GLU A 58 6.29 -13.16 -3.64
N SER A 59 7.01 -13.47 -4.71
CA SER A 59 6.87 -12.73 -5.97
C SER A 59 5.43 -12.69 -6.47
N VAL A 60 4.94 -11.49 -6.78
CA VAL A 60 3.58 -11.26 -7.31
C VAL A 60 3.46 -11.41 -8.83
N ALA A 61 4.56 -11.73 -9.53
CA ALA A 61 4.65 -11.73 -10.99
C ALA A 61 3.69 -12.70 -11.70
N GLU A 62 3.15 -13.71 -11.01
CA GLU A 62 2.19 -14.65 -11.60
C GLU A 62 0.80 -14.05 -11.83
N PHE A 63 0.51 -12.89 -11.24
CA PHE A 63 -0.79 -12.22 -11.30
C PHE A 63 -0.69 -10.71 -11.48
N THR A 64 0.45 -10.25 -12.00
CA THR A 64 0.68 -8.84 -12.31
C THR A 64 1.26 -8.68 -13.71
N ASP A 65 0.85 -7.61 -14.37
CA ASP A 65 1.35 -7.21 -15.68
C ASP A 65 1.98 -5.81 -15.60
N PRO A 66 3.05 -5.51 -16.36
CA PRO A 66 3.60 -4.16 -16.46
C PRO A 66 2.54 -3.09 -16.83
N MET A 67 2.49 -1.99 -16.09
CA MET A 67 1.55 -0.88 -16.32
C MET A 67 2.14 0.16 -17.29
N GLY A 68 2.34 -0.27 -18.54
CA GLY A 68 2.81 0.61 -19.61
C GLY A 68 4.19 1.19 -19.32
N THR A 69 4.30 2.52 -19.29
CA THR A 69 5.55 3.24 -18.99
C THR A 69 5.60 3.82 -17.58
N ASN A 70 4.63 3.49 -16.73
CA ASN A 70 4.56 4.01 -15.37
C ASN A 70 5.65 3.34 -14.54
N ARG A 71 6.41 4.17 -13.81
CA ARG A 71 7.51 3.70 -12.98
C ARG A 71 7.59 4.47 -11.68
N TRP A 72 8.06 3.78 -10.65
CA TRP A 72 8.58 4.40 -9.45
C TRP A 72 9.99 4.96 -9.73
N PRO A 73 10.32 6.19 -9.30
CA PRO A 73 11.62 6.81 -9.57
C PRO A 73 12.70 6.24 -8.63
N VAL A 74 13.17 5.02 -8.91
CA VAL A 74 14.21 4.33 -8.11
C VAL A 74 15.55 5.07 -8.10
N GLU A 75 15.78 5.97 -9.06
CA GLU A 75 16.94 6.87 -9.05
C GLU A 75 16.92 7.87 -7.89
N ASP A 76 15.73 8.23 -7.42
CA ASP A 76 15.51 9.21 -6.35
C ASP A 76 15.14 8.54 -5.02
N CYS A 77 14.45 7.40 -5.07
CA CYS A 77 14.06 6.61 -3.90
C CYS A 77 13.95 5.12 -4.28
N ALA A 78 14.92 4.30 -3.92
CA ALA A 78 14.92 2.87 -4.22
C ALA A 78 14.33 2.02 -3.08
N SER A 79 14.18 2.59 -1.89
CA SER A 79 13.66 1.91 -0.70
C SER A 79 12.71 2.78 0.10
N VAL A 80 11.71 2.15 0.75
CA VAL A 80 10.87 2.83 1.74
C VAL A 80 11.69 3.38 2.92
N PHE A 81 12.87 2.80 3.16
CA PHE A 81 13.79 3.22 4.22
C PHE A 81 14.77 4.31 3.80
N ASP A 82 14.68 4.82 2.57
CA ASP A 82 15.39 6.04 2.18
C ASP A 82 14.87 7.25 3.00
N GLU A 83 15.53 8.40 2.80
CA GLU A 83 15.20 9.65 3.47
C GLU A 83 13.69 9.96 3.36
N THR A 84 13.09 10.45 4.45
CA THR A 84 11.64 10.72 4.49
C THR A 84 11.18 11.64 3.38
N ASP A 85 11.94 12.68 3.11
CA ASP A 85 11.60 13.64 2.05
C ASP A 85 11.71 12.99 0.67
N ALA A 86 12.69 12.11 0.45
CA ALA A 86 12.84 11.39 -0.82
C ALA A 86 11.66 10.45 -1.09
N LEU A 87 11.25 9.67 -0.08
CA LEU A 87 10.06 8.81 -0.18
C LEU A 87 8.79 9.63 -0.43
N LEU A 88 8.60 10.71 0.31
CA LEU A 88 7.41 11.56 0.21
C LEU A 88 7.29 12.22 -1.16
N GLU A 89 8.39 12.77 -1.69
CA GLU A 89 8.39 13.42 -2.99
C GLU A 89 8.21 12.42 -4.15
N ALA A 90 8.85 11.25 -4.09
CA ALA A 90 8.64 10.17 -5.06
C ALA A 90 7.19 9.69 -5.05
N ALA A 91 6.64 9.41 -3.86
CA ALA A 91 5.25 8.99 -3.70
C ALA A 91 4.28 10.06 -4.21
N ARG A 92 4.51 11.34 -3.90
CA ARG A 92 3.67 12.45 -4.39
C ARG A 92 3.70 12.55 -5.91
N GLY A 93 4.89 12.46 -6.51
CA GLY A 93 5.04 12.48 -7.97
C GLY A 93 4.23 11.36 -8.64
N VAL A 94 4.36 10.13 -8.13
CA VAL A 94 3.59 8.96 -8.60
C VAL A 94 2.10 9.17 -8.38
N ALA A 95 1.69 9.68 -7.22
CA ALA A 95 0.29 9.82 -6.84
C ALA A 95 -0.54 10.71 -7.78
N PHE A 96 0.10 11.72 -8.40
CA PHE A 96 -0.59 12.64 -9.31
C PHE A 96 -0.45 12.26 -10.78
N SER A 97 0.54 11.44 -11.14
CA SER A 97 0.96 11.27 -12.54
C SER A 97 0.82 9.85 -13.07
N CYS A 98 0.77 8.85 -12.18
CA CYS A 98 0.80 7.45 -12.55
C CYS A 98 -0.47 6.71 -12.13
N ASP A 99 -0.68 5.55 -12.74
CA ASP A 99 -1.69 4.56 -12.37
C ASP A 99 -1.01 3.19 -12.23
N GLY A 100 -1.68 2.24 -11.59
CA GLY A 100 -1.12 0.94 -11.23
C GLY A 100 -0.57 0.88 -9.81
N ALA A 101 -0.17 -0.33 -9.42
CA ALA A 101 0.40 -0.65 -8.13
C ALA A 101 1.92 -0.50 -8.15
N VAL A 102 2.47 0.06 -7.08
CA VAL A 102 3.89 0.01 -6.74
C VAL A 102 4.14 -1.25 -5.92
N VAL A 103 5.05 -2.12 -6.38
CA VAL A 103 5.41 -3.35 -5.67
C VAL A 103 6.58 -3.07 -4.74
N ILE A 104 6.46 -3.52 -3.49
CA ILE A 104 7.46 -3.37 -2.45
C ILE A 104 7.82 -4.75 -1.93
N HIS A 105 9.11 -5.10 -1.97
CA HIS A 105 9.61 -6.34 -1.41
C HIS A 105 9.56 -6.31 0.12
N ASN A 106 9.54 -7.48 0.76
CA ASN A 106 9.47 -7.59 2.22
C ASN A 106 10.62 -6.91 2.98
N ASP A 107 11.74 -6.60 2.31
CA ASP A 107 12.89 -5.89 2.86
C ASP A 107 12.81 -4.37 2.68
N GLY A 108 11.73 -3.87 2.07
CA GLY A 108 11.49 -2.46 1.81
C GLY A 108 12.07 -1.94 0.50
N THR A 109 12.66 -2.79 -0.34
CA THR A 109 13.09 -2.40 -1.69
C THR A 109 11.88 -2.18 -2.59
N ILE A 110 11.89 -1.11 -3.38
CA ILE A 110 10.78 -0.74 -4.27
C ILE A 110 11.10 -1.18 -5.71
N GLN A 111 10.15 -1.84 -6.36
CA GLN A 111 10.27 -2.21 -7.76
C GLN A 111 10.07 -0.96 -8.65
N GLU A 112 10.97 -0.76 -9.62
CA GLU A 112 10.88 0.36 -10.57
C GLU A 112 9.61 0.29 -11.43
N GLU A 113 9.33 -0.87 -12.02
CA GLU A 113 8.15 -1.05 -12.88
C GLU A 113 6.87 -1.14 -12.05
N MET A 114 5.93 -0.24 -12.31
CA MET A 114 4.59 -0.31 -11.72
C MET A 114 3.74 -1.33 -12.47
N VAL A 115 2.81 -1.97 -11.76
CA VAL A 115 2.06 -3.12 -12.29
C VAL A 115 0.55 -2.94 -12.23
N ARG A 116 -0.15 -3.55 -13.16
CA ARG A 116 -1.58 -3.83 -13.05
C ARG A 116 -1.74 -5.18 -12.34
N VAL A 117 -2.62 -5.23 -11.35
CA VAL A 117 -2.91 -6.48 -10.62
C VAL A 117 -4.14 -7.16 -11.21
N ASP A 118 -4.05 -8.46 -11.46
CA ASP A 118 -5.16 -9.26 -11.93
C ASP A 118 -6.26 -9.39 -10.87
N GLN A 119 -7.49 -9.15 -11.32
CA GLN A 119 -8.67 -9.42 -10.51
C GLN A 119 -8.76 -10.91 -10.17
N LEU A 120 -9.31 -11.22 -8.99
CA LEU A 120 -9.51 -12.63 -8.65
C LEU A 120 -10.48 -13.30 -9.64
N PRO A 121 -10.18 -14.53 -10.09
CA PRO A 121 -11.11 -15.31 -10.91
C PRO A 121 -12.47 -15.42 -10.22
N THR A 122 -13.55 -15.40 -10.98
CA THR A 122 -14.93 -15.47 -10.46
C THR A 122 -15.16 -16.68 -9.55
N ALA A 123 -14.47 -17.80 -9.80
CA ALA A 123 -14.57 -19.00 -8.99
C ALA A 123 -13.90 -18.88 -7.60
N GLU A 124 -12.88 -18.02 -7.46
CA GLU A 124 -12.24 -17.74 -6.16
C GLU A 124 -13.00 -16.68 -5.39
N ARG A 125 -13.53 -15.65 -6.07
CA ARG A 125 -14.50 -14.71 -5.50
C ARG A 125 -15.75 -15.41 -4.92
N ALA A 126 -16.17 -16.52 -5.52
CA ALA A 126 -17.32 -17.32 -5.06
C ALA A 126 -16.99 -18.36 -3.99
N ARG A 127 -15.69 -18.62 -3.73
CA ARG A 127 -15.21 -19.60 -2.72
C ARG A 127 -14.77 -18.95 -1.42
N GLY A 128 -14.42 -17.67 -1.44
CA GLY A 128 -14.22 -16.90 -0.21
C GLY A 128 -15.56 -16.68 0.49
N ASP A 129 -15.55 -16.63 1.83
CA ASP A 129 -16.55 -15.85 2.54
C ASP A 129 -16.68 -14.50 1.82
N GLU A 130 -17.90 -14.00 1.61
CA GLU A 130 -18.13 -12.71 0.93
C GLU A 130 -17.09 -11.70 1.41
N LEU A 131 -16.15 -11.33 0.54
CA LEU A 131 -15.10 -10.38 0.89
C LEU A 131 -15.80 -9.14 1.49
N PRO A 132 -15.25 -8.53 2.55
CA PRO A 132 -15.92 -7.48 3.32
C PRO A 132 -15.96 -6.15 2.55
N TYR A 133 -16.53 -6.16 1.34
CA TYR A 133 -16.67 -4.98 0.50
C TYR A 133 -17.56 -3.96 1.20
N ALA A 134 -17.00 -2.78 1.46
CA ALA A 134 -17.76 -1.68 1.99
C ALA A 134 -18.36 -0.84 0.85
N GLY A 135 -19.54 -0.24 1.06
CA GLY A 135 -20.26 0.50 0.03
C GLY A 135 -19.57 1.76 -0.50
N TRP A 136 -18.48 2.20 0.15
CA TRP A 136 -17.64 3.31 -0.29
C TRP A 136 -16.47 2.86 -1.19
N MET A 137 -16.20 1.56 -1.29
CA MET A 137 -15.04 1.05 -2.02
C MET A 137 -15.20 1.22 -3.52
N GLY A 138 -14.40 2.11 -4.10
CA GLY A 138 -14.16 2.17 -5.55
C GLY A 138 -13.30 1.00 -6.08
N THR A 139 -13.09 0.96 -7.40
CA THR A 139 -12.36 -0.13 -8.09
C THR A 139 -10.97 -0.42 -7.51
N ARG A 140 -10.21 0.62 -7.14
CA ARG A 140 -8.87 0.47 -6.54
C ARG A 140 -8.94 -0.26 -5.19
N HIS A 141 -9.86 0.12 -4.32
CA HIS A 141 -10.06 -0.50 -3.01
C HIS A 141 -10.49 -1.97 -3.15
N MET A 142 -11.43 -2.25 -4.07
CA MET A 142 -11.87 -3.61 -4.35
C MET A 142 -10.70 -4.47 -4.86
N SER A 143 -9.86 -3.94 -5.76
CA SER A 143 -8.66 -4.61 -6.25
C SER A 143 -7.65 -4.85 -5.14
N ALA A 144 -7.42 -3.87 -4.27
CA ALA A 144 -6.48 -3.99 -3.15
C ALA A 144 -6.95 -5.03 -2.12
N LEU A 145 -8.24 -5.05 -1.78
CA LEU A 145 -8.82 -6.07 -0.89
C LEU A 145 -8.64 -7.48 -1.44
N GLU A 146 -8.96 -7.69 -2.72
CA GLU A 146 -8.76 -8.97 -3.38
C GLU A 146 -7.29 -9.38 -3.41
N THR A 147 -6.40 -8.44 -3.73
CA THR A 147 -4.96 -8.67 -3.79
C THR A 147 -4.41 -9.08 -2.43
N ALA A 148 -4.85 -8.45 -1.35
CA ALA A 148 -4.42 -8.76 0.01
C ALA A 148 -4.81 -10.17 0.49
N THR A 149 -5.79 -10.82 -0.16
CA THR A 149 -6.15 -12.21 0.17
C THR A 149 -5.21 -13.26 -0.43
N ARG A 150 -4.33 -12.85 -1.34
CA ARG A 150 -3.34 -13.75 -1.96
C ARG A 150 -2.21 -14.03 -0.97
N LYS A 151 -1.80 -15.29 -0.84
CA LYS A 151 -0.76 -15.72 0.11
C LYS A 151 0.61 -15.07 -0.16
N GLU A 152 0.85 -14.67 -1.40
CA GLU A 152 2.04 -13.97 -1.89
C GLU A 152 2.10 -12.52 -1.41
N VAL A 153 0.99 -11.97 -0.90
CA VAL A 153 0.88 -10.58 -0.47
C VAL A 153 0.87 -10.51 1.06
N VAL A 154 1.63 -9.56 1.61
CA VAL A 154 1.57 -9.21 3.03
C VAL A 154 0.40 -8.24 3.26
N ALA A 155 0.39 -7.16 2.49
CA ALA A 155 -0.64 -6.14 2.56
C ALA A 155 -0.75 -5.37 1.24
N ALA A 156 -1.89 -4.74 1.03
CA ALA A 156 -2.09 -3.74 0.00
C ALA A 156 -2.50 -2.41 0.66
N ILE A 157 -1.89 -1.30 0.27
CA ILE A 157 -2.19 0.02 0.85
C ILE A 157 -2.67 0.95 -0.26
N THR A 158 -3.76 1.68 -0.04
CA THR A 158 -4.32 2.59 -1.04
C THR A 158 -4.51 3.99 -0.51
N LEU A 159 -4.34 4.99 -1.39
CA LEU A 159 -4.86 6.34 -1.25
C LEU A 159 -5.95 6.58 -2.29
N SER A 160 -7.13 6.96 -1.80
CA SER A 160 -8.29 7.30 -2.63
C SER A 160 -8.14 8.70 -3.26
N GLU A 161 -8.22 8.77 -4.59
CA GLU A 161 -8.26 10.06 -5.32
C GLU A 161 -9.54 10.86 -5.06
N GLU A 162 -10.58 10.21 -4.52
CA GLU A 162 -11.90 10.79 -4.35
C GLU A 162 -12.07 11.52 -3.02
N ASP A 163 -11.53 10.94 -1.94
CA ASP A 163 -11.81 11.41 -0.58
C ASP A 163 -10.60 11.35 0.37
N GLY A 164 -9.41 11.05 -0.16
CA GLY A 164 -8.17 11.01 0.60
C GLY A 164 -8.10 9.87 1.62
N ARG A 165 -9.04 8.92 1.57
CA ARG A 165 -9.02 7.76 2.46
C ARG A 165 -7.75 6.95 2.20
N VAL A 166 -7.05 6.68 3.29
CA VAL A 166 -5.93 5.74 3.34
C VAL A 166 -6.48 4.41 3.84
N THR A 167 -6.16 3.31 3.18
CA THR A 167 -6.64 1.98 3.62
C THR A 167 -5.53 0.96 3.48
N THR A 168 -5.29 0.22 4.56
CA THR A 168 -4.40 -0.93 4.61
C THR A 168 -5.24 -2.20 4.61
N PHE A 169 -5.04 -3.05 3.61
CA PHE A 169 -5.72 -4.33 3.41
C PHE A 169 -4.75 -5.47 3.72
N THR A 170 -5.24 -6.50 4.40
CA THR A 170 -4.52 -7.73 4.76
C THR A 170 -5.41 -8.94 4.50
N ASP A 171 -4.88 -10.14 4.69
CA ASP A 171 -5.64 -11.40 4.58
C ASP A 171 -6.77 -11.52 5.62
N VAL A 172 -6.71 -10.75 6.72
CA VAL A 172 -7.71 -10.76 7.79
C VAL A 172 -8.76 -9.65 7.71
N GLY A 173 -8.59 -8.69 6.80
CA GLY A 173 -9.50 -7.55 6.65
C GLY A 173 -8.77 -6.26 6.29
N PHE A 174 -9.36 -5.12 6.64
CA PHE A 174 -8.78 -3.82 6.36
C PHE A 174 -8.97 -2.83 7.51
N GLU A 175 -8.06 -1.87 7.59
CA GLU A 175 -8.14 -0.71 8.46
C GLU A 175 -8.03 0.54 7.59
N ASP A 176 -8.91 1.52 7.82
CA ASP A 176 -8.90 2.77 7.07
C ASP A 176 -8.75 3.99 7.97
N TYR A 177 -7.98 4.96 7.46
CA TYR A 177 -7.85 6.29 8.00
C TYR A 177 -8.48 7.27 7.03
N ARG A 178 -9.42 8.06 7.55
CA ARG A 178 -9.94 9.23 6.86
C ARG A 178 -9.69 10.43 7.75
N ARG A 179 -9.07 11.47 7.21
CA ARG A 179 -8.96 12.76 7.88
C ARG A 179 -10.34 13.19 8.36
N THR A 180 -10.49 13.38 9.66
CA THR A 180 -11.66 14.07 10.22
C THR A 180 -11.33 15.56 10.30
N ARG A 181 -12.35 16.43 10.33
CA ARG A 181 -12.13 17.88 10.50
C ARG A 181 -11.41 18.23 11.81
N ASP A 182 -11.39 17.32 12.78
CA ASP A 182 -10.80 17.53 14.10
C ASP A 182 -9.27 17.38 14.11
N ASP A 183 -8.67 16.75 13.07
CA ASP A 183 -7.20 16.65 12.91
C ASP A 183 -6.54 18.04 12.64
N GLU A 184 -7.33 19.07 12.31
CA GLU A 184 -6.84 20.44 12.03
C GLU A 184 -6.57 21.26 13.30
N ASP A 185 -7.25 20.96 14.42
CA ASP A 185 -7.16 21.76 15.66
C ASP A 185 -5.97 21.38 16.54
N GLU A 186 -5.41 20.16 16.43
CA GLU A 186 -4.25 19.74 17.24
C GLU A 186 -2.92 20.38 16.79
N ARG A 187 -2.78 20.81 15.53
CA ARG A 187 -1.57 21.52 15.05
C ARG A 187 -1.59 23.04 15.30
N ALA A 188 -2.70 23.61 15.78
CA ALA A 188 -2.79 25.03 16.09
C ALA A 188 -2.33 25.37 17.52
N THR A 189 -1.86 24.39 18.31
CA THR A 189 -1.57 24.55 19.74
C THR A 189 -0.14 24.25 20.17
N ASP A 190 0.82 24.07 19.25
CA ASP A 190 2.27 23.94 19.57
C ASP A 190 3.10 25.10 19.01
#